data_AF-A0A952TE26-F1
#
_entry.id   AF-A0A952TE26-F1
#
_cell.length_a   1.000
_cell.length_b   1.000
_cell.length_c   1.000
_cell.angle_alpha   90.00
_cell.angle_beta   90.00
_cell.angle_gamma   90.00
#
_symmetry.space_group_name_H-M   'P 1'
#
loop_
_entity.id
_entity.type
_entity.pdbx_description
1 polymer ?
#
loop_
_entity_poly.entity_id
_entity_poly.type
_entity_poly.pdbx_seq_one_letter_code
_entity_poly.pdbx_strand_id
1 'polypeptide(L)'
;MRDKSLKLVARFISTLFIPPLSLLFATIFFLYKSDDSNNAFPIILISLVFGVIIPIVYFLIMLKKKKIANQDASIKEERTIPYLFGILFMILGLSTLVYFNASKMIQLLWIVQIVNTLFLILINKYWKISAHMIGFSSPVAWLVFNFSNLLLIPFVILGIIIGWSRFQLKCHTISQIFAGFLFGFGLTYLQLLMLVRVI
;
A
#
# COMPACT_ATOMS: atom_id res chain seq x y z
N MET A 1 -18.13 -20.21 -18.50
CA MET A 1 -18.72 -19.43 -17.38
C MET A 1 -17.79 -19.33 -16.17
N ARG A 2 -17.17 -20.44 -15.71
CA ARG A 2 -16.24 -20.47 -14.55
C ARG A 2 -15.02 -19.53 -14.65
N ASP A 3 -14.40 -19.38 -15.83
CA ASP A 3 -13.26 -18.44 -16.00
C ASP A 3 -13.68 -16.96 -15.87
N LYS A 4 -14.91 -16.62 -16.31
CA LYS A 4 -15.45 -15.25 -16.17
C LYS A 4 -15.72 -14.91 -14.70
N SER A 5 -16.28 -15.84 -13.91
CA SER A 5 -16.51 -15.62 -12.48
C SER A 5 -15.21 -15.50 -11.69
N LEU A 6 -14.20 -16.34 -11.98
CA LEU A 6 -12.89 -16.23 -11.33
C LEU A 6 -12.21 -14.89 -11.62
N LYS A 7 -12.26 -14.40 -12.87
CA LYS A 7 -11.74 -13.07 -13.22
C LYS A 7 -12.48 -11.93 -12.53
N LEU A 8 -13.80 -12.04 -12.35
CA LEU A 8 -14.58 -11.06 -11.61
C LEU A 8 -14.14 -10.99 -10.14
N VAL A 9 -14.01 -12.14 -9.48
CA VAL A 9 -13.55 -12.23 -8.09
C VAL A 9 -12.13 -11.70 -7.95
N ALA A 10 -11.22 -12.09 -8.85
CA ALA A 10 -9.86 -11.58 -8.86
C ALA A 10 -9.81 -10.04 -9.07
N ARG A 11 -10.66 -9.50 -9.94
CA ARG A 11 -10.79 -8.05 -10.13
C ARG A 11 -11.27 -7.36 -8.86
N PHE A 12 -12.30 -7.89 -8.20
CA PHE A 12 -12.81 -7.35 -6.95
C PHE A 12 -11.73 -7.30 -5.86
N ILE A 13 -11.04 -8.42 -5.63
CA ILE A 13 -9.92 -8.50 -4.66
C ILE A 13 -8.83 -7.50 -5.03
N SER A 14 -8.41 -7.46 -6.30
CA SER A 14 -7.36 -6.55 -6.74
C SER A 14 -7.74 -5.07 -6.55
N THR A 15 -9.00 -4.70 -6.77
CA THR A 15 -9.48 -3.34 -6.56
C THR A 15 -9.57 -2.99 -5.07
N LEU A 16 -10.00 -3.94 -4.23
CA LEU A 16 -10.09 -3.73 -2.78
C LEU A 16 -8.71 -3.55 -2.12
N PHE A 17 -7.69 -4.26 -2.63
CA PHE A 17 -6.33 -4.24 -2.11
C PHE A 17 -5.36 -3.46 -3.01
N ILE A 18 -5.84 -2.38 -3.63
CA ILE A 18 -4.92 -1.42 -4.25
C ILE A 18 -4.04 -0.76 -3.16
N PRO A 19 -2.78 -0.40 -3.48
CA PRO A 19 -1.86 0.17 -2.49
C PRO A 19 -2.42 1.39 -1.71
N PRO A 20 -3.13 2.34 -2.35
CA PRO A 20 -3.79 3.44 -1.63
C PRO A 20 -4.73 2.99 -0.51
N LEU A 21 -5.59 1.99 -0.77
CA LEU A 21 -6.53 1.49 0.24
C LEU A 21 -5.83 0.73 1.36
N SER A 22 -4.72 0.04 1.07
CA SER A 22 -3.94 -0.64 2.11
C SER A 22 -3.40 0.35 3.15
N LEU A 23 -2.95 1.54 2.73
CA LEU A 23 -2.53 2.61 3.65
C LEU A 23 -3.70 3.14 4.50
N LEU A 24 -4.88 3.33 3.88
CA LEU A 24 -6.08 3.77 4.60
C LEU A 24 -6.53 2.73 5.65
N PHE A 25 -6.60 1.45 5.27
CA PHE A 25 -6.97 0.37 6.19
C PHE A 25 -5.99 0.26 7.36
N ALA A 26 -4.68 0.36 7.08
CA ALA A 26 -3.67 0.40 8.12
C ALA A 26 -3.85 1.60 9.05
N THR A 27 -4.11 2.79 8.50
CA THR A 27 -4.32 4.00 9.31
C THR A 27 -5.54 3.86 10.22
N ILE A 28 -6.68 3.37 9.70
CA ILE A 28 -7.89 3.13 10.50
C ILE A 28 -7.62 2.11 11.62
N PHE A 29 -6.91 1.02 11.31
CA PHE A 29 -6.54 0.02 12.30
C PHE A 29 -5.67 0.62 13.42
N PHE A 30 -4.64 1.38 13.07
CA PHE A 30 -3.73 1.97 14.06
C PHE A 30 -4.37 3.09 14.86
N LEU A 31 -5.25 3.87 14.25
CA LEU A 31 -6.07 4.86 14.93
C LEU A 31 -6.96 4.22 16.01
N TYR A 32 -7.59 3.09 15.71
CA TYR A 32 -8.35 2.33 16.69
C TYR A 32 -7.47 1.80 17.84
N LYS A 33 -6.16 1.61 17.61
CA LYS A 33 -5.20 1.13 18.62
C LYS A 33 -4.51 2.25 19.41
N SER A 34 -4.39 3.46 18.87
CA SER A 34 -3.69 4.57 19.50
C SER A 34 -4.55 5.41 20.45
N ASP A 35 -5.84 5.09 20.58
CA ASP A 35 -6.84 5.83 21.38
C ASP A 35 -6.94 7.33 21.00
N ASP A 36 -6.54 7.68 19.76
CA ASP A 36 -6.60 9.02 19.15
C ASP A 36 -8.05 9.46 18.81
N SER A 37 -9.03 9.08 19.65
CA SER A 37 -10.46 9.25 19.38
C SER A 37 -10.86 10.70 19.08
N ASN A 38 -10.24 11.67 19.77
CA ASN A 38 -10.50 13.10 19.59
C ASN A 38 -10.11 13.63 18.19
N ASN A 39 -9.14 13.01 17.53
CA ASN A 39 -8.66 13.40 16.19
C ASN A 39 -8.97 12.33 15.13
N ALA A 40 -9.83 11.36 15.44
CA ALA A 40 -10.10 10.23 14.55
C ALA A 40 -10.66 10.66 13.19
N PHE A 41 -11.66 11.55 13.20
CA PHE A 41 -12.27 12.05 11.97
C PHE A 41 -11.28 12.81 11.06
N PRO A 42 -10.54 13.84 11.54
CA PRO A 42 -9.58 14.53 10.67
C PRO A 42 -8.49 13.58 10.16
N ILE A 43 -7.98 12.66 10.98
CA ILE A 43 -6.94 11.69 10.55
C ILE A 43 -7.45 10.79 9.42
N ILE A 44 -8.67 10.25 9.54
CA ILE A 44 -9.29 9.42 8.49
C ILE A 44 -9.51 10.25 7.23
N LEU A 45 -10.03 11.47 7.36
CA LEU A 45 -10.31 12.34 6.23
C LEU A 45 -9.02 12.71 5.48
N ILE A 46 -7.96 13.09 6.20
CA ILE A 46 -6.65 13.37 5.61
C ILE A 46 -6.12 12.13 4.88
N SER A 47 -6.23 10.97 5.52
CA SER A 47 -5.74 9.70 4.93
C SER A 47 -6.52 9.30 3.69
N LEU A 48 -7.82 9.52 3.69
CA LEU A 48 -8.69 9.27 2.55
C LEU A 48 -8.37 10.24 1.40
N VAL A 49 -8.25 11.54 1.68
CA VAL A 49 -8.02 12.55 0.64
C VAL A 49 -6.62 12.42 0.04
N PHE A 50 -5.57 12.45 0.86
CA PHE A 50 -4.19 12.46 0.42
C PHE A 50 -3.66 11.07 0.06
N GLY A 51 -4.10 10.03 0.76
CA GLY A 51 -3.65 8.66 0.55
C GLY A 51 -4.43 7.92 -0.53
N VAL A 52 -5.70 8.27 -0.78
CA VAL A 52 -6.60 7.50 -1.66
C VAL A 52 -7.16 8.33 -2.81
N ILE A 53 -7.97 9.35 -2.51
CA ILE A 53 -8.74 10.07 -3.53
C ILE A 53 -7.81 10.76 -4.52
N ILE A 54 -6.87 11.58 -4.05
CA ILE A 54 -6.00 12.35 -4.93
C ILE A 54 -5.13 11.44 -5.82
N PRO A 55 -4.42 10.43 -5.29
CA PRO A 55 -3.64 9.51 -6.12
C PRO A 55 -4.48 8.75 -7.15
N ILE A 56 -5.68 8.27 -6.77
CA ILE A 56 -6.57 7.54 -7.68
C ILE A 56 -7.11 8.46 -8.77
N VAL A 57 -7.59 9.66 -8.42
CA VAL A 57 -8.09 10.64 -9.40
C VAL A 57 -6.99 11.00 -10.39
N TYR A 58 -5.76 11.23 -9.92
CA TYR A 58 -4.62 11.49 -10.79
C TYR A 58 -4.33 10.32 -11.73
N PHE A 59 -4.33 9.08 -11.21
CA PHE A 59 -4.17 7.87 -12.02
C PHE A 59 -5.25 7.75 -13.10
N LEU A 60 -6.52 8.01 -12.75
CA LEU A 60 -7.65 7.99 -13.69
C LEU A 60 -7.52 9.08 -14.76
N ILE A 61 -7.04 10.28 -14.39
CA ILE A 61 -6.74 11.35 -15.36
C ILE A 61 -5.65 10.88 -16.34
N MET A 62 -4.59 10.24 -15.85
CA MET A 62 -3.53 9.70 -16.72
C MET A 62 -4.05 8.61 -17.66
N LEU A 63 -4.93 7.73 -17.15
CA LEU A 63 -5.60 6.70 -17.95
C LEU A 63 -6.47 7.32 -19.05
N LYS A 64 -7.30 8.32 -18.72
CA LYS A 64 -8.14 9.05 -19.68
C LYS A 64 -7.32 9.78 -20.74
N LYS A 65 -6.16 10.32 -20.35
CA LYS A 65 -5.19 10.97 -21.26
C LYS A 65 -4.31 9.98 -22.04
N LYS A 66 -4.56 8.66 -21.93
CA LYS A 66 -3.77 7.59 -22.57
C LYS A 66 -2.27 7.64 -22.24
N LYS A 67 -1.90 8.22 -21.09
CA LYS A 67 -0.53 8.17 -20.55
C LYS A 67 -0.23 6.86 -19.83
N ILE A 68 -1.27 6.10 -19.51
CA ILE A 68 -1.20 4.74 -18.95
C ILE A 68 -2.08 3.86 -19.83
N ALA A 69 -1.56 2.71 -20.25
CA ALA A 69 -2.23 1.84 -21.21
C ALA A 69 -3.52 1.20 -20.65
N ASN A 70 -3.56 0.90 -19.35
CA ASN A 70 -4.70 0.24 -18.71
C ASN A 70 -4.74 0.44 -17.18
N GLN A 71 -5.88 0.09 -16.58
CA GLN A 71 -6.13 0.21 -15.14
C GLN A 71 -5.15 -0.57 -14.24
N ASP A 72 -4.45 -1.57 -14.77
CA ASP A 72 -3.46 -2.36 -14.03
C ASP A 72 -2.03 -1.82 -14.17
N ALA A 73 -1.86 -0.73 -14.92
CA ALA A 73 -0.58 -0.15 -15.31
C ALA A 73 0.39 -1.25 -15.76
N SER A 74 0.03 -2.00 -16.80
CA SER A 74 0.78 -3.21 -17.18
C SER A 74 2.22 -2.92 -17.60
N ILE A 75 2.47 -1.73 -18.15
CA ILE A 75 3.77 -1.23 -18.61
C ILE A 75 4.47 -0.57 -17.43
N LYS A 76 5.70 -1.01 -17.12
CA LYS A 76 6.38 -0.59 -15.88
C LYS A 76 6.86 0.86 -15.94
N GLU A 77 7.23 1.33 -17.13
CA GLU A 77 7.76 2.66 -17.43
C GLU A 77 6.70 3.75 -17.15
N GLU A 78 5.42 3.42 -17.33
CA GLU A 78 4.29 4.33 -17.08
C GLU A 78 4.00 4.54 -15.59
N ARG A 79 4.55 3.70 -14.71
CA ARG A 79 4.22 3.68 -13.26
C ARG A 79 4.95 4.72 -12.44
N THR A 80 6.12 5.17 -12.90
CA THR A 80 6.99 6.07 -12.14
C THR A 80 6.30 7.39 -11.80
N ILE A 81 5.62 8.00 -12.77
CA ILE A 81 4.94 9.28 -12.56
C ILE A 81 3.77 9.16 -11.56
N PRO A 82 2.85 8.18 -11.67
CA PRO A 82 1.86 7.91 -10.63
C PRO A 82 2.47 7.71 -9.24
N TYR A 83 3.58 6.98 -9.12
CA TYR A 83 4.22 6.73 -7.83
C TYR A 83 4.85 7.98 -7.24
N LEU A 84 5.54 8.80 -8.03
CA LEU A 84 6.11 10.08 -7.58
C LEU A 84 5.00 11.04 -7.14
N PHE A 85 3.91 11.11 -7.88
CA PHE A 85 2.75 11.91 -7.50
C PHE A 85 2.11 11.40 -6.20
N GLY A 86 2.00 10.07 -6.05
CA GLY A 86 1.59 9.44 -4.79
C GLY A 86 2.48 9.83 -3.62
N ILE A 87 3.81 9.78 -3.78
CA ILE A 87 4.78 10.21 -2.75
C ILE A 87 4.59 11.67 -2.37
N LEU A 88 4.46 12.57 -3.36
CA LEU A 88 4.22 13.99 -3.10
C LEU A 88 2.99 14.21 -2.20
N PHE A 89 1.86 13.59 -2.55
CA PHE A 89 0.63 13.74 -1.74
C PHE A 89 0.69 12.97 -0.42
N MET A 90 1.44 11.87 -0.34
CA MET A 90 1.73 11.25 0.95
C MET A 90 2.55 12.18 1.86
N ILE A 91 3.53 12.90 1.34
CA ILE A 91 4.29 13.89 2.13
C ILE A 91 3.39 15.02 2.61
N LEU A 92 2.53 15.57 1.74
CA LEU A 92 1.57 16.61 2.13
C LEU A 92 0.55 16.12 3.16
N GLY A 93 0.06 14.89 3.00
CA GLY A 93 -0.83 14.23 3.95
C GLY A 93 -0.13 14.01 5.31
N LEU A 94 1.11 13.53 5.31
CA LEU A 94 1.93 13.39 6.52
C LEU A 94 2.12 14.73 7.24
N SER A 95 2.48 15.80 6.53
CA SER A 95 2.62 17.14 7.11
C SER A 95 1.31 17.61 7.76
N THR A 96 0.18 17.30 7.13
CA THR A 96 -1.15 17.61 7.67
C THR A 96 -1.46 16.74 8.90
N LEU A 97 -1.13 15.45 8.88
CA LEU A 97 -1.30 14.56 10.04
C LEU A 97 -0.48 15.02 11.24
N VAL A 98 0.75 15.50 11.01
CA VAL A 98 1.59 16.11 12.06
C VAL A 98 0.92 17.34 12.64
N TYR A 99 0.39 18.23 11.79
CA TYR A 99 -0.33 19.44 12.23
C TYR A 99 -1.55 19.12 13.11
N PHE A 100 -2.30 18.06 12.77
CA PHE A 100 -3.43 17.58 13.57
C PHE A 100 -3.03 16.66 14.73
N ASN A 101 -1.74 16.59 15.10
CA ASN A 101 -1.24 15.78 16.20
C ASN A 101 -1.64 14.30 16.12
N ALA A 102 -1.66 13.71 14.92
CA ALA A 102 -1.82 12.27 14.78
C ALA A 102 -0.72 11.55 15.57
N SER A 103 -1.01 10.41 16.19
CA SER A 103 0.01 9.67 16.94
C SER A 103 1.26 9.38 16.11
N LYS A 104 2.40 9.28 16.80
CA LYS A 104 3.69 8.91 16.19
C LYS A 104 3.58 7.63 15.37
N MET A 105 2.75 6.68 15.81
CA MET A 105 2.48 5.42 15.10
C MET A 105 1.93 5.65 13.69
N ILE A 106 0.93 6.54 13.54
CA ILE A 106 0.33 6.88 12.25
C ILE A 106 1.32 7.67 11.39
N GLN A 107 2.07 8.61 11.98
CA GLN A 107 3.09 9.36 11.25
C GLN A 107 4.19 8.43 10.69
N LEU A 108 4.68 7.49 11.50
CA LEU A 108 5.69 6.52 11.08
C LEU A 108 5.17 5.56 10.01
N LEU A 109 3.90 5.13 10.09
CA LEU A 109 3.27 4.34 9.02
C LEU A 109 3.37 5.05 7.66
N TRP A 110 3.08 6.35 7.63
CA TRP A 110 3.15 7.15 6.41
C TRP A 110 4.59 7.33 5.91
N ILE A 111 5.54 7.60 6.81
CA ILE A 111 6.96 7.69 6.49
C ILE A 111 7.46 6.37 5.87
N VAL A 112 7.17 5.24 6.53
CA VAL A 112 7.52 3.90 6.05
C VAL A 112 6.93 3.65 4.66
N GLN A 113 5.66 4.02 4.45
CA GLN A 113 5.02 3.82 3.15
C GLN A 113 5.62 4.70 2.04
N ILE A 114 6.03 5.94 2.36
CA ILE A 114 6.77 6.82 1.45
C ILE A 114 8.10 6.17 1.06
N VAL A 115 8.89 5.70 2.03
CA VAL A 115 10.18 5.05 1.80
C VAL A 115 10.01 3.78 0.96
N ASN A 116 9.03 2.93 1.29
CA ASN A 116 8.75 1.71 0.52
C ASN A 116 8.35 2.03 -0.93
N THR A 117 7.61 3.12 -1.15
CA THR A 117 7.20 3.56 -2.49
C THR A 117 8.40 4.10 -3.28
N LEU A 118 9.34 4.80 -2.63
CA LEU A 118 10.60 5.21 -3.25
C LEU A 118 11.42 4.00 -3.72
N PHE A 119 11.60 3.00 -2.85
CA PHE A 119 12.30 1.78 -3.25
C PHE A 119 11.54 0.99 -4.32
N LEU A 120 10.21 0.94 -4.27
CA LEU A 120 9.39 0.37 -5.35
C LEU A 120 9.72 1.02 -6.69
N ILE A 121 9.84 2.35 -6.77
CA ILE A 121 10.23 3.05 -8.01
C ILE A 121 11.61 2.56 -8.49
N LEU A 122 12.60 2.48 -7.58
CA LEU A 122 13.96 2.06 -7.91
C LEU A 122 14.01 0.64 -8.46
N ILE A 123 13.30 -0.29 -7.83
CA ILE A 123 13.20 -1.69 -8.30
C ILE A 123 12.46 -1.75 -9.63
N ASN A 124 11.32 -1.06 -9.73
CA ASN A 124 10.44 -1.07 -10.91
C ASN A 124 11.12 -0.49 -12.16
N LYS A 125 12.20 0.29 -12.03
CA LYS A 125 13.05 0.70 -13.16
C LYS A 125 13.65 -0.51 -13.88
N TYR A 126 14.18 -1.46 -13.12
CA TYR A 126 14.88 -2.64 -13.67
C TYR A 126 13.91 -3.81 -13.87
N TRP A 127 13.08 -4.11 -12.87
CA TRP A 127 12.22 -5.28 -12.87
C TRP A 127 10.84 -4.97 -12.27
N LYS A 128 9.79 -5.36 -12.99
CA LYS A 128 8.41 -5.15 -12.57
C LYS A 128 8.15 -5.91 -11.27
N ILE A 129 7.70 -5.23 -10.22
CA ILE A 129 7.36 -5.83 -8.93
C ILE A 129 5.90 -5.51 -8.56
N SER A 130 5.28 -6.36 -7.72
CA SER A 130 3.87 -6.17 -7.34
C SER A 130 3.71 -5.13 -6.23
N ALA A 131 3.30 -3.91 -6.61
CA ALA A 131 2.97 -2.85 -5.65
C ALA A 131 1.82 -3.24 -4.70
N HIS A 132 0.89 -4.09 -5.14
CA HIS A 132 -0.20 -4.58 -4.28
C HIS A 132 0.35 -5.43 -3.14
N MET A 133 1.35 -6.28 -3.42
CA MET A 133 1.98 -7.11 -2.39
C MET A 133 2.85 -6.28 -1.44
N ILE A 134 3.54 -5.24 -1.95
CA ILE A 134 4.30 -4.31 -1.09
C ILE A 134 3.33 -3.53 -0.18
N GLY A 135 2.27 -2.94 -0.75
CA GLY A 135 1.29 -2.17 0.00
C GLY A 135 0.55 -3.00 1.04
N PHE A 136 0.26 -4.27 0.75
CA PHE A 136 -0.35 -5.19 1.71
C PHE A 136 0.62 -5.65 2.81
N SER A 137 1.83 -6.05 2.44
CA SER A 137 2.79 -6.65 3.39
C SER A 137 3.45 -5.65 4.32
N SER A 138 3.50 -4.36 3.95
CA SER A 138 4.10 -3.31 4.79
C SER A 138 3.33 -3.09 6.11
N PRO A 139 2.00 -2.88 6.10
CA PRO A 139 1.21 -2.87 7.35
C PRO A 139 1.24 -4.20 8.10
N VAL A 140 1.31 -5.35 7.40
CA VAL A 140 1.41 -6.66 8.07
C VAL A 140 2.70 -6.76 8.87
N ALA A 141 3.83 -6.28 8.35
CA ALA A 141 5.08 -6.24 9.11
C ALA A 141 4.96 -5.39 10.38
N TRP A 142 4.28 -4.24 10.31
CA TRP A 142 3.95 -3.44 11.49
C TRP A 142 3.14 -4.23 12.53
N LEU A 143 2.13 -4.98 12.08
CA LEU A 143 1.28 -5.76 12.97
C LEU A 143 2.07 -6.86 13.68
N VAL A 144 2.92 -7.56 12.94
CA VAL A 144 3.77 -8.63 13.49
C VAL A 144 4.83 -8.08 14.43
N PHE A 145 5.33 -6.87 14.16
CA PHE A 145 6.33 -6.23 14.99
C PHE A 145 5.75 -5.76 16.35
N ASN A 146 4.53 -5.20 16.35
CA ASN A 146 3.93 -4.59 17.55
C ASN A 146 2.94 -5.50 18.30
N PHE A 147 2.45 -6.57 17.68
CA PHE A 147 1.45 -7.48 18.26
C PHE A 147 1.90 -8.94 18.19
N SER A 148 1.15 -9.83 18.85
CA SER A 148 1.44 -11.26 18.88
C SER A 148 1.49 -11.90 17.48
N ASN A 149 2.45 -12.82 17.30
CA ASN A 149 2.64 -13.64 16.10
C ASN A 149 1.40 -14.48 15.72
N LEU A 150 0.43 -14.67 16.62
CA LEU A 150 -0.82 -15.41 16.34
C LEU A 150 -1.65 -14.78 15.21
N LEU A 151 -1.46 -13.48 14.93
CA LEU A 151 -2.14 -12.80 13.82
C LEU A 151 -1.56 -13.12 12.44
N LEU A 152 -0.43 -13.85 12.34
CA LEU A 152 0.24 -14.14 11.07
C LEU A 152 -0.60 -14.98 10.11
N ILE A 153 -1.30 -16.00 10.62
CA ILE A 153 -2.03 -16.97 9.78
C ILE A 153 -3.08 -16.30 8.87
N PRO A 154 -4.01 -15.46 9.38
CA PRO A 154 -5.00 -14.81 8.52
C PRO A 154 -4.36 -13.86 7.49
N PHE A 155 -3.26 -13.17 7.82
CA PHE A 155 -2.57 -12.30 6.86
C PHE A 155 -1.82 -13.08 5.78
N VAL A 156 -1.27 -14.25 6.09
CA VAL A 156 -0.67 -15.13 5.08
C VAL A 156 -1.75 -15.61 4.10
N ILE A 157 -2.91 -16.05 4.60
CA ILE A 157 -4.03 -16.45 3.75
C ILE A 157 -4.47 -15.28 2.86
N LEU A 158 -4.62 -14.09 3.43
CA LEU A 158 -5.01 -12.90 2.68
C LEU A 158 -3.95 -12.50 1.64
N GLY A 159 -2.67 -12.61 1.96
CA GLY A 159 -1.58 -12.39 1.02
C GLY A 159 -1.60 -13.37 -0.16
N ILE A 160 -1.94 -14.64 0.09
CA ILE A 160 -2.13 -15.64 -0.97
C ILE A 160 -3.32 -15.25 -1.86
N ILE A 161 -4.44 -14.81 -1.28
CA ILE A 161 -5.63 -14.39 -2.03
C ILE A 161 -5.34 -13.16 -2.91
N ILE A 162 -4.63 -12.16 -2.38
CA ILE A 162 -4.21 -10.97 -3.12
C ILE A 162 -3.22 -11.37 -4.22
N GLY A 163 -2.22 -12.18 -3.91
CA GLY A 163 -1.25 -12.69 -4.90
C GLY A 163 -1.93 -13.46 -6.03
N TRP A 164 -2.83 -14.38 -5.68
CA TRP A 164 -3.66 -15.13 -6.63
C TRP A 164 -4.44 -14.19 -7.55
N SER A 165 -5.04 -13.12 -7.02
CA SER A 165 -5.77 -12.15 -7.86
C SER A 165 -4.89 -11.52 -8.93
N ARG A 166 -3.64 -11.17 -8.59
CA ARG A 166 -2.68 -10.54 -9.52
C ARG A 166 -2.16 -11.53 -10.55
N PHE A 167 -2.01 -12.79 -10.16
CA PHE A 167 -1.65 -13.87 -11.07
C PHE A 167 -2.80 -14.20 -12.04
N GLN A 168 -4.03 -14.35 -11.53
CA GLN A 168 -5.23 -14.67 -12.32
C GLN A 168 -5.56 -13.57 -13.34
N LEU A 169 -5.34 -12.31 -12.97
CA LEU A 169 -5.47 -11.15 -13.88
C LEU A 169 -4.27 -10.98 -14.83
N LYS A 170 -3.30 -11.91 -14.82
CA LYS A 170 -2.07 -11.88 -15.63
C LYS A 170 -1.28 -10.58 -15.49
N CYS A 171 -1.39 -9.93 -14.33
CA CYS A 171 -0.71 -8.67 -14.07
C CYS A 171 0.74 -8.88 -13.64
N HIS A 172 1.00 -9.99 -12.94
CA HIS A 172 2.29 -10.32 -12.34
C HIS A 172 2.57 -11.82 -12.37
N THR A 173 3.85 -12.19 -12.47
CA THR A 173 4.30 -13.59 -12.26
C THR A 173 4.36 -13.92 -10.76
N ILE A 174 4.45 -15.21 -10.43
CA ILE A 174 4.60 -15.66 -9.03
C ILE A 174 5.86 -15.05 -8.39
N SER A 175 6.98 -14.98 -9.13
CA SER A 175 8.21 -14.35 -8.62
C SER A 175 8.02 -12.87 -8.28
N GLN A 176 7.30 -12.11 -9.11
CA GLN A 176 7.01 -10.69 -8.86
C GLN A 176 6.07 -10.45 -7.67
N ILE A 177 5.14 -11.39 -7.45
CA ILE A 177 4.23 -11.39 -6.30
C ILE A 177 5.02 -11.68 -5.02
N PHE A 178 5.80 -12.76 -5.01
CA PHE A 178 6.58 -13.19 -3.86
C PHE A 178 7.65 -12.17 -3.48
N ALA A 179 8.39 -11.65 -4.47
CA ALA A 179 9.37 -10.60 -4.24
C ALA A 179 8.72 -9.32 -3.69
N GLY A 180 7.54 -8.93 -4.19
CA GLY A 180 6.79 -7.79 -3.65
C GLY A 180 6.39 -7.97 -2.19
N PHE A 181 5.97 -9.19 -1.81
CA PHE A 181 5.62 -9.50 -0.42
C PHE A 181 6.86 -9.47 0.49
N LEU A 182 7.93 -10.19 0.12
CA LEU A 182 9.16 -10.22 0.92
C LEU A 182 9.79 -8.84 1.05
N PHE A 183 9.79 -8.07 -0.04
CA PHE A 183 10.34 -6.72 -0.02
C PHE A 183 9.54 -5.80 0.90
N GLY A 184 8.22 -5.73 0.74
CA GLY A 184 7.37 -4.88 1.57
C GLY A 184 7.41 -5.27 3.05
N PHE A 185 7.33 -6.58 3.35
CA PHE A 185 7.44 -7.07 4.72
C PHE A 185 8.83 -6.81 5.31
N GLY A 186 9.88 -7.30 4.65
CA GLY A 186 11.24 -7.28 5.17
C GLY A 186 11.80 -5.87 5.31
N LEU A 187 11.61 -5.01 4.30
CA LEU A 187 12.05 -3.63 4.37
C LEU A 187 11.34 -2.87 5.50
N THR A 188 10.03 -3.06 5.65
CA THR A 188 9.27 -2.42 6.75
C THR A 188 9.73 -2.93 8.10
N TYR A 189 9.94 -4.23 8.26
CA TYR A 189 10.43 -4.82 9.51
C TYR A 189 11.81 -4.27 9.89
N LEU A 190 12.71 -4.13 8.91
CA LEU A 190 14.03 -3.50 9.11
C LEU A 190 13.92 -2.03 9.51
N GLN A 191 13.04 -1.26 8.85
CA GLN A 191 12.79 0.14 9.23
C GLN A 191 12.30 0.23 10.68
N LEU A 192 11.40 -0.64 11.11
CA LEU A 192 10.89 -0.66 12.48
C LEU A 192 11.97 -1.00 13.50
N LEU A 193 12.82 -1.98 13.21
CA LEU A 193 13.98 -2.31 14.05
C LEU A 193 14.94 -1.11 14.24
N MET A 194 15.11 -0.29 13.19
CA MET A 194 15.93 0.93 13.27
C MET A 194 15.22 2.04 14.06
N LEU A 195 13.92 2.22 13.84
CA LEU A 195 13.13 3.29 14.48
C LEU A 195 12.92 3.06 15.98
N VAL A 196 12.74 1.82 16.44
CA VAL A 196 12.63 1.50 17.87
C VAL A 196 13.89 1.84 18.66
N ARG A 197 15.05 1.91 18.01
CA ARG A 197 16.30 2.33 18.67
C ARG A 197 16.43 3.84 18.83
N VAL A 198 15.53 4.62 18.23
CA VAL A 198 15.58 6.08 18.16
C VAL A 198 14.43 6.74 18.95
N ILE A 199 13.42 5.95 19.36
CA ILE A 199 12.25 6.39 20.15
C ILE A 199 12.42 5.89 21.58
#